data_AF-V9L8H8-F1
#
_entry.id   AF-V9L8H8-F1
#
_cell.length_a   1.000
_cell.length_b   1.000
_cell.length_c   1.000
_cell.angle_alpha   90.00
_cell.angle_beta   90.00
_cell.angle_gamma   90.00
#
_symmetry.space_group_name_H-M   'P 1'
#
loop_
_entity.id
_entity.type
_entity.pdbx_description
1 polymer ?
#
loop_
_entity_poly.entity_id
_entity_poly.type
_entity_poly.pdbx_seq_one_letter_code
_entity_poly.pdbx_strand_id
1 'polypeptide(L)'
;GWGRGWGGARRSQTLGWGLGECGGFAGLLFGWASLVFVLKADSYFADRCGPEPSLHRNSTGPCEAQDEMLSLVFTIASFMNNFLTLLNGFIYDHFGTLVTRLIAVVFHTTACLLVAFSTADTALLLFPALCLLAIGGIIFLITNMQVGNLFGTKRSTVITLYNGAFDSSSAVFLLVKIAHEHGVSLKTSFLSLSACGSLHLLRSFLLMPRSHIPFIAPPGYQFGLMCRETRDEEKENSGEEERETRREIENSPLEITQGEEGKEAEEGIPSFKECVLSKLYFGQLLWLSIIQLRHYLFIGTLNPMLVHLTAGDSQEVS
;
A
#
# COMPACT_ATOMS: atom_id res chain seq x y z
N GLY A 1 -16.88 18.45 19.95
CA GLY A 1 -18.19 18.28 19.30
C GLY A 1 -17.99 18.14 17.81
N TRP A 2 -18.66 17.19 17.17
CA TRP A 2 -18.60 17.03 15.71
C TRP A 2 -19.24 18.27 15.07
N GLY A 3 -18.44 19.06 14.36
CA GLY A 3 -18.95 20.15 13.55
C GLY A 3 -19.87 19.59 12.47
N ARG A 4 -21.18 19.77 12.66
CA ARG A 4 -22.24 19.55 11.66
C ARG A 4 -22.15 20.62 10.57
N GLY A 5 -21.05 20.62 9.83
CA GLY A 5 -20.82 21.45 8.66
C GLY A 5 -20.41 20.59 7.47
N TRP A 6 -20.63 21.10 6.26
CA TRP A 6 -20.37 20.45 4.96
C TRP A 6 -18.95 19.83 4.87
N GLY A 7 -17.96 20.41 5.57
CA GLY A 7 -16.59 19.87 5.66
C GLY A 7 -16.45 18.56 6.46
N GLY A 8 -17.29 18.31 7.47
CA GLY A 8 -17.26 17.08 8.27
C GLY A 8 -17.72 15.85 7.49
N ALA A 9 -18.78 15.99 6.69
CA ALA A 9 -19.28 14.94 5.81
C ALA A 9 -18.23 14.54 4.76
N ARG A 10 -17.56 15.52 4.15
CA ARG A 10 -16.52 15.28 3.14
C ARG A 10 -15.29 14.58 3.72
N ARG A 11 -14.85 14.94 4.92
CA ARG A 11 -13.76 14.26 5.64
C ARG A 11 -14.10 12.79 5.91
N SER A 12 -15.31 12.52 6.40
CA SER A 12 -15.78 11.16 6.66
C SER A 12 -15.91 10.32 5.38
N GLN A 13 -16.43 10.90 4.29
CA GLN A 13 -16.49 10.26 2.98
C GLN A 13 -15.09 9.95 2.43
N THR A 14 -14.15 10.88 2.56
CA THR A 14 -12.76 10.70 2.13
C THR A 14 -12.09 9.57 2.89
N LEU A 15 -12.30 9.50 4.21
CA LEU A 15 -11.83 8.40 5.04
C LEU A 15 -12.44 7.05 4.61
N GLY A 16 -13.77 6.95 4.54
CA GLY A 16 -14.45 5.68 4.23
C GLY A 16 -14.04 5.13 2.86
N TRP A 17 -13.96 6.00 1.85
CA TRP A 17 -13.52 5.59 0.53
C TRP A 17 -12.02 5.27 0.50
N GLY A 18 -11.20 5.91 1.33
CA GLY A 18 -9.78 5.58 1.44
C GLY A 18 -9.58 4.20 2.06
N LEU A 19 -10.40 3.85 3.06
CA LEU A 19 -10.35 2.52 3.68
C LEU A 19 -10.74 1.45 2.66
N GLY A 20 -11.77 1.69 1.84
CA GLY A 20 -12.13 0.80 0.74
C GLY A 20 -11.02 0.67 -0.30
N GLU A 21 -10.34 1.77 -0.63
CA GLU A 21 -9.20 1.77 -1.55
C GLU A 21 -8.01 0.97 -0.99
N CYS A 22 -7.61 1.22 0.27
CA CYS A 22 -6.53 0.45 0.90
C CYS A 22 -6.90 -1.03 1.02
N GLY A 23 -8.12 -1.31 1.46
CA GLY A 23 -8.66 -2.67 1.65
C GLY A 23 -8.86 -3.47 0.37
N GLY A 24 -9.05 -2.81 -0.78
CA GLY A 24 -9.20 -3.50 -2.05
C GLY A 24 -7.90 -3.60 -2.87
N PHE A 25 -7.00 -2.62 -2.73
CA PHE A 25 -6.03 -2.34 -3.80
C PHE A 25 -4.58 -2.10 -3.35
N ALA A 26 -4.32 -1.90 -2.05
CA ALA A 26 -3.01 -1.45 -1.62
C ALA A 26 -2.05 -2.57 -1.21
N GLY A 27 -2.53 -3.63 -0.55
CA GLY A 27 -1.70 -4.72 -0.01
C GLY A 27 -1.99 -6.11 -0.60
N LEU A 28 -2.51 -6.20 -1.84
CA LEU A 28 -2.88 -7.51 -2.43
C LEU A 28 -1.70 -8.49 -2.44
N LEU A 29 -0.47 -8.00 -2.64
CA LEU A 29 0.74 -8.82 -2.69
C LEU A 29 0.88 -9.71 -1.43
N PHE A 30 0.39 -9.27 -0.26
CA PHE A 30 0.46 -10.06 0.97
C PHE A 30 -0.51 -11.24 1.00
N GLY A 31 -1.47 -11.30 0.09
CA GLY A 31 -2.29 -12.48 -0.19
C GLY A 31 -1.60 -13.51 -1.09
N TRP A 32 -0.27 -13.45 -1.20
CA TRP A 32 0.55 -14.27 -2.10
C TRP A 32 0.26 -15.76 -2.02
N ALA A 33 0.07 -16.30 -0.81
CA ALA A 33 -0.21 -17.71 -0.60
C ALA A 33 -1.42 -18.21 -1.40
N SER A 34 -2.47 -17.38 -1.48
CA SER A 34 -3.67 -17.69 -2.28
C SER A 34 -3.42 -17.56 -3.78
N LEU A 35 -2.64 -16.56 -4.20
CA LEU A 35 -2.32 -16.36 -5.62
C LEU A 35 -1.43 -17.49 -6.17
N VAL A 36 -0.44 -17.96 -5.41
CA VAL A 36 0.43 -19.08 -5.80
C VAL A 36 -0.37 -20.33 -6.13
N PHE A 37 -1.41 -20.62 -5.34
CA PHE A 37 -2.27 -21.77 -5.60
C PHE A 37 -2.91 -21.67 -6.98
N VAL A 38 -3.46 -20.50 -7.33
CA VAL A 38 -4.06 -20.25 -8.64
C VAL A 38 -3.02 -20.34 -9.76
N LEU A 39 -1.84 -19.74 -9.58
CA LEU A 39 -0.76 -19.78 -10.57
C LEU A 39 -0.27 -21.21 -10.84
N LYS A 40 -0.17 -22.04 -9.80
CA LYS A 40 0.18 -23.46 -9.94
C LYS A 40 -0.93 -24.22 -10.67
N ALA A 41 -2.19 -23.97 -10.35
CA ALA A 41 -3.34 -24.58 -11.04
C ALA A 41 -3.33 -24.24 -12.54
N ASP A 42 -2.95 -23.01 -12.89
CA ASP A 42 -2.77 -22.55 -14.27
C ASP A 42 -1.42 -22.95 -14.90
N SER A 43 -0.67 -23.85 -14.26
CA SER A 43 0.60 -24.41 -14.77
C SER A 43 1.75 -23.40 -14.98
N TYR A 44 1.75 -22.26 -14.27
CA TYR A 44 2.87 -21.32 -14.33
C TYR A 44 4.17 -21.95 -13.81
N PHE A 45 5.27 -21.79 -14.55
CA PHE A 45 6.57 -22.39 -14.25
C PHE A 45 6.59 -23.93 -14.17
N ALA A 46 5.55 -24.60 -14.66
CA ALA A 46 5.49 -26.07 -14.68
C ALA A 46 6.56 -26.70 -15.61
N ASP A 47 7.06 -25.93 -16.58
CA ASP A 47 8.17 -26.30 -17.46
C ASP A 47 9.48 -26.59 -16.70
N ARG A 48 9.61 -26.05 -15.49
CA ARG A 48 10.78 -26.25 -14.62
C ARG A 48 10.73 -27.56 -13.86
N CYS A 49 9.57 -28.20 -13.82
CA CYS A 49 9.43 -29.55 -13.31
C CYS A 49 9.95 -30.48 -14.41
N GLY A 50 11.12 -31.09 -14.18
CA GLY A 50 11.75 -31.97 -15.16
C GLY A 50 10.82 -33.11 -15.60
N PRO A 51 11.08 -33.75 -16.76
CA PRO A 51 10.31 -34.90 -17.18
C PRO A 51 10.40 -35.98 -16.10
N GLU A 52 9.25 -36.31 -15.50
CA GLU A 52 9.08 -37.41 -14.54
C GLU A 52 9.98 -38.60 -14.95
N PRO A 53 10.98 -39.00 -14.14
CA PRO A 53 11.63 -40.27 -14.38
C PRO A 53 10.56 -41.34 -14.23
N SER A 54 10.25 -41.97 -15.36
CA SER A 54 9.23 -43.00 -15.55
C SER A 54 9.52 -44.23 -14.71
N LEU A 55 9.37 -44.15 -13.38
CA LEU A 55 9.40 -45.29 -12.48
C LEU A 55 8.88 -44.98 -11.07
N HIS A 56 7.74 -44.27 -10.91
CA HIS A 56 6.80 -44.47 -9.80
C HIS A 56 5.58 -43.57 -10.03
N ARG A 57 4.44 -44.18 -10.40
CA ARG A 57 3.18 -43.52 -10.77
C ARG A 57 2.44 -42.83 -9.61
N ASN A 58 3.16 -42.36 -8.59
CA ASN A 58 2.61 -41.73 -7.38
C ASN A 58 3.43 -40.49 -6.94
N SER A 59 4.11 -39.83 -7.87
CA SER A 59 4.76 -38.54 -7.60
C SER A 59 3.91 -37.38 -8.10
N THR A 60 2.65 -37.29 -7.66
CA THR A 60 1.97 -35.98 -7.54
C THR A 60 2.61 -35.19 -6.39
N GLY A 61 3.93 -35.08 -6.41
CA GLY A 61 4.72 -34.43 -5.38
C GLY A 61 4.94 -32.95 -5.72
N PRO A 62 5.17 -32.11 -4.71
CA PRO A 62 5.49 -30.70 -4.91
C PRO A 62 6.76 -30.53 -5.77
N CYS A 63 6.66 -29.73 -6.83
CA CYS A 63 7.78 -29.37 -7.68
C CYS A 63 8.59 -28.23 -7.04
N GLU A 64 9.72 -28.57 -6.42
CA GLU A 64 10.59 -27.62 -5.72
C GLU A 64 11.06 -26.47 -6.63
N ALA A 65 11.41 -26.77 -7.90
CA ALA A 65 11.87 -25.77 -8.85
C ALA A 65 10.80 -24.74 -9.25
N GLN A 66 9.53 -25.17 -9.32
CA GLN A 66 8.40 -24.27 -9.55
C GLN A 66 8.18 -23.36 -8.33
N ASP A 67 8.28 -23.92 -7.13
CA ASP A 67 8.17 -23.18 -5.87
C ASP A 67 9.29 -22.16 -5.67
N GLU A 68 10.51 -22.50 -6.09
CA GLU A 68 11.66 -21.58 -6.07
C GLU A 68 11.43 -20.37 -6.97
N MET A 69 10.96 -20.59 -8.21
CA MET A 69 10.66 -19.51 -9.16
C MET A 69 9.54 -18.60 -8.66
N LEU A 70 8.45 -19.18 -8.13
CA LEU A 70 7.35 -18.41 -7.56
C LEU A 70 7.80 -17.62 -6.32
N SER A 71 8.58 -18.24 -5.43
CA SER A 71 9.15 -17.57 -4.26
C SER A 71 10.07 -16.41 -4.66
N LEU A 72 10.84 -16.56 -5.75
CA LEU A 72 11.69 -15.51 -6.30
C LEU A 72 10.86 -14.33 -6.80
N VAL A 73 9.76 -14.58 -7.53
CA VAL A 73 8.84 -13.52 -7.98
C VAL A 73 8.34 -12.69 -6.79
N PHE A 74 7.86 -13.34 -5.73
CA PHE A 74 7.39 -12.66 -4.52
C PHE A 74 8.50 -11.89 -3.81
N THR A 75 9.70 -12.47 -3.73
CA THR A 75 10.86 -11.85 -3.10
C THR A 75 11.25 -10.56 -3.81
N ILE A 76 11.32 -10.57 -5.15
CA ILE A 76 11.66 -9.38 -5.94
C ILE A 76 10.56 -8.32 -5.81
N ALA A 77 9.28 -8.70 -5.91
CA ALA A 77 8.17 -7.75 -5.75
C ALA A 77 8.18 -7.09 -4.36
N SER A 78 8.41 -7.86 -3.30
CA SER A 78 8.47 -7.38 -1.91
C SER A 78 9.71 -6.51 -1.64
N PHE A 79 10.83 -6.80 -2.30
CA PHE A 79 12.01 -5.96 -2.28
C PHE A 79 11.75 -4.61 -2.99
N MET A 80 11.16 -4.64 -4.19
CA MET A 80 10.79 -3.43 -4.94
C MET A 80 9.82 -2.54 -4.16
N ASN A 81 8.86 -3.14 -3.44
CA ASN A 81 7.93 -2.43 -2.57
C ASN A 81 8.64 -1.51 -1.57
N ASN A 82 9.73 -1.99 -0.95
CA ASN A 82 10.50 -1.22 0.03
C ASN A 82 11.53 -0.30 -0.61
N PHE A 83 12.25 -0.81 -1.62
CA PHE A 83 13.35 -0.11 -2.26
C PHE A 83 12.88 1.21 -2.89
N LEU A 84 11.70 1.19 -3.51
CA LEU A 84 11.13 2.36 -4.17
C LEU A 84 10.30 3.24 -3.24
N THR A 85 10.12 2.89 -1.95
CA THR A 85 9.40 3.72 -0.98
C THR A 85 10.02 5.11 -0.85
N LEU A 86 11.36 5.20 -0.79
CA LEU A 86 12.05 6.49 -0.70
C LEU A 86 11.81 7.34 -1.96
N LEU A 87 11.91 6.73 -3.13
CA LEU A 87 11.66 7.41 -4.40
C LEU A 87 10.21 7.89 -4.49
N ASN A 88 9.26 7.05 -4.12
CA ASN A 88 7.84 7.39 -4.08
C ASN A 88 7.55 8.52 -3.09
N GLY A 89 8.22 8.53 -1.94
CA GLY A 89 8.16 9.63 -0.97
C GLY A 89 8.66 10.94 -1.58
N PHE A 90 9.83 10.92 -2.25
CA PHE A 90 10.36 12.09 -2.94
C PHE A 90 9.41 12.61 -4.03
N ILE A 91 8.82 11.72 -4.84
CA ILE A 91 7.83 12.09 -5.86
C ILE A 91 6.61 12.73 -5.20
N TYR A 92 6.12 12.14 -4.10
CA TYR A 92 5.01 12.69 -3.34
C TYR A 92 5.30 14.08 -2.79
N ASP A 93 6.46 14.28 -2.17
CA ASP A 93 6.84 15.54 -1.57
C ASP A 93 6.99 16.65 -2.62
N HIS A 94 7.51 16.35 -3.81
CA HIS A 94 7.76 17.36 -4.84
C HIS A 94 6.57 17.61 -5.77
N PHE A 95 5.84 16.57 -6.19
CA PHE A 95 4.79 16.66 -7.19
C PHE A 95 3.36 16.63 -6.61
N GLY A 96 3.23 16.36 -5.31
CA GLY A 96 1.95 16.35 -4.61
C GLY A 96 1.11 15.11 -4.83
N THR A 97 -0.07 15.12 -4.21
CA THR A 97 -0.94 13.94 -4.09
C THR A 97 -1.49 13.49 -5.42
N LEU A 98 -1.92 14.40 -6.31
CA LEU A 98 -2.56 14.00 -7.56
C LEU A 98 -1.60 13.25 -8.49
N VAL A 99 -0.40 13.77 -8.70
CA VAL A 99 0.59 13.17 -9.62
C VAL A 99 0.98 11.78 -9.11
N THR A 100 1.31 11.67 -7.84
CA THR A 100 1.70 10.40 -7.23
C THR A 100 0.59 9.37 -7.29
N ARG A 101 -0.67 9.78 -7.09
CA ARG A 101 -1.82 8.88 -7.25
C ARG A 101 -2.07 8.47 -8.70
N LEU A 102 -1.86 9.34 -9.68
CA LEU A 102 -1.96 8.96 -11.09
C LEU A 102 -0.89 7.92 -11.47
N ILE A 103 0.33 8.08 -10.97
CA ILE A 103 1.40 7.08 -11.13
C ILE A 103 0.97 5.74 -10.52
N ALA A 104 0.40 5.75 -9.31
CA ALA A 104 -0.11 4.54 -8.66
C ALA A 104 -1.19 3.83 -9.49
N VAL A 105 -2.13 4.58 -10.05
CA VAL A 105 -3.18 4.02 -10.91
C VAL A 105 -2.60 3.41 -12.18
N VAL A 106 -1.63 4.07 -12.82
CA VAL A 106 -0.94 3.53 -14.00
C VAL A 106 -0.22 2.22 -13.66
N PHE A 107 0.53 2.19 -12.57
CA PHE A 107 1.22 0.98 -12.12
C PHE A 107 0.27 -0.16 -11.77
N HIS A 108 -0.78 0.12 -10.99
CA HIS A 108 -1.80 -0.87 -10.63
C HIS A 108 -2.52 -1.42 -11.88
N THR A 109 -2.97 -0.54 -12.78
CA THR A 109 -3.66 -0.94 -14.01
C THR A 109 -2.75 -1.78 -14.90
N THR A 110 -1.51 -1.34 -15.09
CA THR A 110 -0.52 -2.07 -15.88
C THR A 110 -0.25 -3.44 -15.27
N ALA A 111 -0.04 -3.52 -13.96
CA ALA A 111 0.15 -4.77 -13.25
C ALA A 111 -1.02 -5.74 -13.47
N CYS A 112 -2.25 -5.29 -13.28
CA CYS A 112 -3.43 -6.13 -13.47
C CYS A 112 -3.57 -6.60 -14.91
N LEU A 113 -3.29 -5.75 -15.90
CA LEU A 113 -3.33 -6.14 -17.31
C LEU A 113 -2.24 -7.16 -17.64
N LEU A 114 -1.02 -6.98 -17.14
CA LEU A 114 0.07 -7.94 -17.35
C LEU A 114 -0.27 -9.33 -16.79
N VAL A 115 -0.87 -9.42 -15.59
CA VAL A 115 -1.33 -10.71 -15.03
C VAL A 115 -2.54 -11.25 -15.80
N ALA A 116 -3.49 -10.38 -16.20
CA ALA A 116 -4.68 -10.83 -16.90
C ALA A 116 -4.37 -11.45 -18.28
N PHE A 117 -3.33 -10.98 -18.94
CA PHE A 117 -2.91 -11.47 -20.26
C PHE A 117 -1.70 -12.42 -20.21
N SER A 118 -1.15 -12.72 -19.03
CA SER A 118 -0.09 -13.72 -18.92
C SER A 118 -0.66 -15.14 -19.05
N THR A 119 0.17 -16.03 -19.57
CA THR A 119 -0.06 -17.47 -19.62
C THR A 119 1.13 -18.22 -19.02
N ALA A 120 1.03 -19.54 -18.91
CA ALA A 120 2.15 -20.39 -18.47
C ALA A 120 3.42 -20.18 -19.31
N ASP A 121 3.27 -20.06 -20.64
CA ASP A 121 4.40 -19.79 -21.56
C ASP A 121 5.07 -18.43 -21.32
N THR A 122 4.31 -17.49 -20.77
CA THR A 122 4.77 -16.12 -20.50
C THR A 122 4.85 -15.83 -19.00
N ALA A 123 5.10 -16.86 -18.17
CA ALA A 123 5.15 -16.76 -16.71
C ALA A 123 6.15 -15.69 -16.21
N LEU A 124 7.17 -15.37 -17.00
CA LEU A 124 8.13 -14.30 -16.69
C LEU A 124 7.49 -12.90 -16.60
N LEU A 125 6.30 -12.67 -17.18
CA LEU A 125 5.57 -11.40 -17.00
C LEU A 125 5.14 -11.17 -15.55
N LEU A 126 5.07 -12.21 -14.72
CA LEU A 126 4.73 -12.08 -13.30
C LEU A 126 5.74 -11.22 -12.54
N PHE A 127 7.02 -11.23 -12.94
CA PHE A 127 8.06 -10.42 -12.31
C PHE A 127 7.75 -8.91 -12.40
N PRO A 128 7.67 -8.29 -13.59
CA PRO A 128 7.34 -6.87 -13.69
C PRO A 128 5.91 -6.59 -13.21
N ALA A 129 4.95 -7.50 -13.43
CA ALA A 129 3.57 -7.29 -13.04
C ALA A 129 3.41 -7.13 -11.52
N LEU A 130 3.97 -8.06 -10.73
CA LEU A 130 3.83 -8.01 -9.28
C LEU A 130 4.72 -6.95 -8.62
N CYS A 131 5.85 -6.58 -9.25
CA CYS A 131 6.61 -5.41 -8.83
C CYS A 131 5.79 -4.13 -8.97
N LEU A 132 5.16 -3.90 -10.13
CA LEU A 132 4.31 -2.74 -10.38
C LEU A 132 3.09 -2.73 -9.43
N LEU A 133 2.50 -3.90 -9.16
CA LEU A 133 1.40 -4.03 -8.22
C LEU A 133 1.81 -3.58 -6.81
N ALA A 134 2.97 -4.02 -6.34
CA ALA A 134 3.50 -3.67 -5.02
C ALA A 134 3.76 -2.16 -4.91
N ILE A 135 4.47 -1.60 -5.90
CA ILE A 135 4.82 -0.17 -5.94
C ILE A 135 3.57 0.70 -5.99
N GLY A 136 2.59 0.36 -6.83
CA GLY A 136 1.31 1.09 -6.89
C GLY A 136 0.55 1.01 -5.56
N GLY A 137 0.55 -0.17 -4.93
CA GLY A 137 -0.11 -0.42 -3.67
C GLY A 137 0.43 0.41 -2.49
N ILE A 138 1.75 0.48 -2.32
CA ILE A 138 2.36 1.30 -1.27
C ILE A 138 2.10 2.80 -1.48
N ILE A 139 2.04 3.28 -2.73
CA ILE A 139 1.68 4.67 -3.02
C ILE A 139 0.22 4.96 -2.60
N PHE A 140 -0.72 4.04 -2.85
CA PHE A 140 -2.09 4.20 -2.35
C PHE A 140 -2.13 4.29 -0.84
N LEU A 141 -1.36 3.47 -0.13
CA LEU A 141 -1.27 3.56 1.33
C LEU A 141 -0.73 4.93 1.79
N ILE A 142 0.44 5.33 1.29
CA ILE A 142 1.10 6.59 1.68
C ILE A 142 0.19 7.79 1.45
N THR A 143 -0.45 7.87 0.27
CA THR A 143 -1.33 9.00 -0.07
C THR A 143 -2.61 9.02 0.79
N ASN A 144 -3.13 7.87 1.22
CA ASN A 144 -4.28 7.81 2.12
C ASN A 144 -3.91 8.13 3.57
N MET A 145 -2.72 7.78 4.07
CA MET A 145 -2.30 8.12 5.43
C MET A 145 -2.34 9.63 5.71
N GLN A 146 -2.13 10.45 4.67
CA GLN A 146 -2.14 11.91 4.76
C GLN A 146 -3.53 12.47 5.10
N VAL A 147 -4.59 11.73 4.78
CA VAL A 147 -5.97 12.04 5.20
C VAL A 147 -6.07 12.07 6.73
N GLY A 148 -5.21 11.36 7.46
CA GLY A 148 -5.12 11.40 8.91
C GLY A 148 -4.89 12.82 9.47
N ASN A 149 -4.16 13.67 8.74
CA ASN A 149 -3.89 15.05 9.16
C ASN A 149 -5.19 15.88 9.30
N LEU A 150 -6.25 15.52 8.57
CA LEU A 150 -7.55 16.19 8.62
C LEU A 150 -8.34 15.94 9.93
N PHE A 151 -7.89 14.99 10.75
CA PHE A 151 -8.56 14.53 11.96
C PHE A 151 -7.87 14.97 13.26
N GLY A 152 -6.84 15.82 13.18
CA GLY A 152 -6.18 16.43 14.34
C GLY A 152 -5.74 15.39 15.38
N THR A 153 -6.33 15.45 16.58
CA THR A 153 -6.01 14.53 17.70
C THR A 153 -6.25 13.04 17.39
N LYS A 154 -7.07 12.71 16.38
CA LYS A 154 -7.35 11.33 15.96
C LYS A 154 -6.50 10.87 14.76
N ARG A 155 -5.49 11.65 14.37
CA ARG A 155 -4.60 11.35 13.24
C ARG A 155 -4.00 9.95 13.32
N SER A 156 -3.43 9.59 14.48
CA SER A 156 -2.81 8.28 14.68
C SER A 156 -3.82 7.14 14.47
N THR A 157 -5.02 7.24 15.07
CA THR A 157 -6.09 6.27 14.88
C THR A 157 -6.48 6.09 13.40
N VAL A 158 -6.58 7.18 12.65
CA VAL A 158 -6.91 7.13 11.22
C VAL A 158 -5.79 6.44 10.42
N ILE A 159 -4.53 6.76 10.71
CA ILE A 159 -3.38 6.11 10.07
C ILE A 159 -3.34 4.61 10.41
N THR A 160 -3.62 4.23 11.66
CA THR A 160 -3.72 2.82 12.06
C THR A 160 -4.83 2.10 11.31
N LEU A 161 -6.01 2.72 11.14
CA LEU A 161 -7.09 2.13 10.35
C LEU A 161 -6.69 1.90 8.88
N TYR A 162 -5.93 2.81 8.27
CA TYR A 162 -5.43 2.60 6.91
C TYR A 162 -4.42 1.46 6.79
N ASN A 163 -3.54 1.28 7.78
CA ASN A 163 -2.64 0.12 7.83
C ASN A 163 -3.44 -1.18 8.01
N GLY A 164 -4.44 -1.19 8.91
CA GLY A 164 -5.31 -2.36 9.06
C GLY A 164 -6.07 -2.70 7.78
N ALA A 165 -6.56 -1.69 7.05
CA ALA A 165 -7.17 -1.88 5.74
C ALA A 165 -6.18 -2.43 4.71
N PHE A 166 -4.95 -1.90 4.69
CA PHE A 166 -3.88 -2.38 3.83
C PHE A 166 -3.57 -3.86 4.08
N ASP A 167 -3.39 -4.28 5.33
CA ASP A 167 -3.08 -5.67 5.67
C ASP A 167 -4.24 -6.61 5.31
N SER A 168 -5.49 -6.17 5.52
CA SER A 168 -6.69 -6.95 5.19
C SER A 168 -6.96 -7.08 3.69
N SER A 169 -6.31 -6.28 2.84
CA SER A 169 -6.43 -6.41 1.37
C SER A 169 -5.83 -7.69 0.80
N SER A 170 -5.02 -8.41 1.58
CA SER A 170 -4.60 -9.79 1.28
C SER A 170 -5.79 -10.72 1.01
N ALA A 171 -6.95 -10.46 1.63
CA ALA A 171 -8.19 -11.21 1.39
C ALA A 171 -8.69 -11.12 -0.05
N VAL A 172 -8.29 -10.10 -0.83
CA VAL A 172 -8.68 -9.99 -2.24
C VAL A 172 -8.10 -11.13 -3.07
N PHE A 173 -6.85 -11.53 -2.85
CA PHE A 173 -6.28 -12.70 -3.54
C PHE A 173 -6.88 -14.02 -3.05
N LEU A 174 -7.35 -14.09 -1.80
CA LEU A 174 -8.15 -15.21 -1.34
C LEU A 174 -9.49 -15.29 -2.09
N LEU A 175 -10.17 -14.16 -2.28
CA LEU A 175 -11.40 -14.12 -3.08
C LEU A 175 -11.15 -14.51 -4.54
N VAL A 176 -10.02 -14.08 -5.14
CA VAL A 176 -9.61 -14.51 -6.48
C VAL A 176 -9.42 -16.03 -6.54
N LYS A 177 -8.78 -16.62 -5.53
CA LYS A 177 -8.60 -18.07 -5.41
C LYS A 177 -9.95 -18.79 -5.36
N ILE A 178 -10.84 -18.39 -4.46
CA ILE A 178 -12.18 -19.00 -4.33
C ILE A 178 -12.96 -18.87 -5.65
N ALA A 179 -12.91 -17.72 -6.31
CA ALA A 179 -13.55 -17.53 -7.61
C ALA A 179 -12.96 -18.47 -8.67
N HIS A 180 -11.65 -18.69 -8.65
CA HIS A 180 -10.96 -19.60 -9.56
C HIS A 180 -11.39 -21.05 -9.38
N GLU A 181 -11.55 -21.50 -8.15
CA GLU A 181 -12.07 -22.85 -7.84
C GLU A 181 -13.50 -23.05 -8.35
N HIS A 182 -14.29 -21.98 -8.44
CA HIS A 182 -15.63 -21.98 -9.04
C HIS A 182 -15.62 -21.78 -10.56
N GLY A 183 -14.45 -21.83 -11.21
CA GLY A 183 -14.30 -21.77 -12.67
C GLY A 183 -14.11 -20.36 -13.26
N VAL A 184 -13.92 -19.32 -12.44
CA VAL A 184 -13.59 -17.97 -12.94
C VAL A 184 -12.11 -17.90 -13.29
N SER A 185 -11.79 -17.71 -14.56
CA SER A 185 -10.38 -17.61 -14.99
C SER A 185 -9.62 -16.48 -14.29
N LEU A 186 -8.32 -16.67 -14.06
CA LEU A 186 -7.41 -15.66 -13.53
C LEU A 186 -7.50 -14.33 -14.31
N LYS A 187 -7.60 -14.44 -15.64
CA LYS A 187 -7.82 -13.29 -16.55
C LYS A 187 -9.05 -12.47 -16.18
N THR A 188 -10.20 -13.10 -16.00
CA THR A 188 -11.44 -12.39 -15.65
C THR A 188 -11.33 -11.71 -14.29
N SER A 189 -10.69 -12.36 -13.31
CA SER A 189 -10.45 -11.79 -11.98
C SER A 189 -9.55 -10.56 -12.02
N PHE A 190 -8.46 -10.58 -12.78
CA PHE A 190 -7.56 -9.42 -12.88
C PHE A 190 -8.11 -8.31 -13.78
N LEU A 191 -8.93 -8.62 -14.78
CA LEU A 191 -9.68 -7.61 -15.54
C LEU A 191 -10.73 -6.91 -14.68
N SER A 192 -11.42 -7.64 -13.80
CA SER A 192 -12.39 -7.04 -12.88
C SER A 192 -11.71 -6.15 -11.84
N LEU A 193 -10.55 -6.55 -11.32
CA LEU A 193 -9.70 -5.71 -10.46
C LEU A 193 -9.24 -4.44 -11.18
N SER A 194 -8.78 -4.54 -12.43
CA SER A 194 -8.39 -3.39 -13.24
C SER A 194 -9.56 -2.42 -13.49
N ALA A 195 -10.74 -2.96 -13.82
CA ALA A 195 -11.95 -2.17 -14.01
C ALA A 195 -12.36 -1.46 -12.70
N CYS A 196 -12.33 -2.16 -11.57
CA CYS A 196 -12.63 -1.57 -10.26
C CYS A 196 -11.58 -0.52 -9.86
N GLY A 197 -10.31 -0.74 -10.20
CA GLY A 197 -9.22 0.22 -10.00
C GLY A 197 -9.41 1.53 -10.79
N SER A 198 -10.22 1.54 -11.84
CA SER A 198 -10.59 2.79 -12.53
C SER A 198 -11.36 3.76 -11.60
N LEU A 199 -12.02 3.24 -10.55
CA LEU A 199 -12.67 4.06 -9.52
C LEU A 199 -11.67 4.90 -8.71
N HIS A 200 -10.38 4.53 -8.70
CA HIS A 200 -9.32 5.36 -8.10
C HIS A 200 -9.17 6.71 -8.80
N LEU A 201 -9.38 6.76 -10.13
CA LEU A 201 -9.33 8.01 -10.88
C LEU A 201 -10.42 8.96 -10.39
N LEU A 202 -11.65 8.45 -10.25
CA LEU A 202 -12.78 9.23 -9.77
C LEU A 202 -12.50 9.87 -8.40
N ARG A 203 -12.01 9.08 -7.43
CA ARG A 203 -11.62 9.60 -6.12
C ARG A 203 -10.48 10.61 -6.19
N SER A 204 -9.45 10.30 -6.98
CA SER A 204 -8.24 11.14 -7.09
C SER A 204 -8.56 12.52 -7.64
N PHE A 205 -9.54 12.62 -8.55
CA PHE A 205 -9.99 13.91 -9.08
C PHE A 205 -11.05 14.59 -8.20
N LEU A 206 -12.02 13.86 -7.64
CA LEU A 206 -13.18 14.44 -6.93
C LEU A 206 -12.92 14.73 -5.44
N LEU A 207 -12.24 13.83 -4.75
CA LEU A 207 -12.16 13.80 -3.28
C LEU A 207 -10.77 14.15 -2.72
N MET A 208 -9.69 13.96 -3.46
CA MET A 208 -8.34 14.29 -2.99
C MET A 208 -7.91 15.70 -3.42
N PRO A 209 -7.18 16.46 -2.56
CA PRO A 209 -6.52 17.69 -2.97
C PRO A 209 -5.42 17.42 -4.00
N ARG A 210 -5.15 18.40 -4.87
CA ARG A 210 -4.15 18.24 -5.95
C ARG A 210 -2.72 18.25 -5.43
N SER A 211 -2.43 19.07 -4.43
CA SER A 211 -1.13 19.25 -3.80
C SER A 211 -1.02 18.38 -2.54
N HIS A 212 -0.74 18.96 -1.37
CA HIS A 212 -0.47 18.24 -0.14
C HIS A 212 -1.55 18.56 0.89
N ILE A 213 -1.88 17.57 1.72
CA ILE A 213 -2.62 17.85 2.94
C ILE A 213 -1.58 18.34 3.96
N PRO A 214 -1.67 19.60 4.45
CA PRO A 214 -0.71 20.14 5.39
C PRO A 214 -0.67 19.30 6.66
N PHE A 215 0.50 19.27 7.33
CA PHE A 215 0.71 18.50 8.55
C PHE A 215 -0.22 18.96 9.68
N ILE A 216 -0.42 20.27 9.79
CA ILE A 216 -1.46 20.90 10.62
C ILE A 216 -2.49 21.49 9.67
N ALA A 217 -3.70 20.91 9.63
CA ALA A 217 -4.76 21.44 8.79
C ALA A 217 -5.36 22.71 9.42
N PRO A 218 -5.33 23.88 8.74
CA PRO A 218 -5.88 25.12 9.29
C PRO A 218 -7.40 25.02 9.52
N PRO A 219 -7.97 25.84 10.43
CA PRO A 219 -9.40 25.86 10.69
C PRO A 219 -10.17 26.15 9.40
N GLY A 220 -11.03 25.22 8.98
CA GLY A 220 -11.83 25.40 7.77
C GLY A 220 -11.22 24.91 6.45
N TYR A 221 -10.07 24.21 6.47
CA TYR A 221 -9.46 23.62 5.26
C TYR A 221 -10.48 22.84 4.40
N GLN A 222 -10.73 23.34 3.18
CA GLN A 222 -11.59 22.73 2.16
C GLN A 222 -10.74 22.18 1.02
N PHE A 223 -11.11 21.02 0.46
CA PHE A 223 -10.35 20.35 -0.59
C PHE A 223 -11.26 19.69 -1.63
N GLY A 224 -10.87 19.66 -2.90
CA GLY A 224 -11.51 18.95 -4.02
C GLY A 224 -12.13 19.84 -5.11
N LEU A 225 -12.89 19.27 -6.07
CA LEU A 225 -13.20 19.86 -7.40
C LEU A 225 -14.00 21.19 -7.44
N MET A 226 -14.48 21.70 -6.30
CA MET A 226 -15.26 22.95 -6.21
C MET A 226 -14.46 24.14 -5.68
N CYS A 227 -13.13 24.10 -5.69
CA CYS A 227 -12.31 25.31 -5.59
C CYS A 227 -12.43 26.11 -6.90
N ARG A 228 -13.47 26.95 -7.00
CA ARG A 228 -13.65 27.93 -8.08
C ARG A 228 -12.81 29.17 -7.77
N GLU A 229 -11.82 29.42 -8.61
CA GLU A 229 -11.16 30.72 -8.85
C GLU A 229 -10.79 31.61 -7.64
N THR A 230 -9.78 31.22 -6.88
CA THR A 230 -8.91 32.14 -6.10
C THR A 230 -7.46 31.75 -6.34
N ARG A 231 -7.07 31.67 -7.63
CA ARG A 231 -5.86 30.94 -8.04
C ARG A 231 -4.53 31.66 -7.80
N ASP A 232 -4.54 32.94 -7.43
CA ASP A 232 -3.31 33.73 -7.34
C ASP A 232 -3.06 34.43 -5.98
N GLU A 233 -4.04 34.53 -5.08
CA GLU A 233 -3.84 35.17 -3.75
C GLU A 233 -3.64 34.16 -2.60
N GLU A 234 -4.20 32.94 -2.67
CA GLU A 234 -4.12 31.95 -1.57
C GLU A 234 -2.75 31.28 -1.42
N LYS A 235 -1.88 31.28 -2.44
CA LYS A 235 -0.53 30.69 -2.32
C LYS A 235 0.44 31.52 -1.47
N GLU A 236 0.30 32.84 -1.48
CA GLU A 236 1.03 33.71 -0.55
C GLU A 236 0.34 33.75 0.82
N ASN A 237 -0.99 33.85 0.85
CA ASN A 237 -1.73 33.95 2.11
C ASN A 237 -1.67 32.66 2.94
N SER A 238 -1.61 31.47 2.32
CA SER A 238 -1.45 30.20 3.05
C SER A 238 -0.07 30.04 3.69
N GLY A 239 0.99 30.54 3.04
CA GLY A 239 2.34 30.53 3.59
C GLY A 239 2.55 31.59 4.69
N GLU A 240 1.81 32.71 4.63
CA GLU A 240 1.79 33.73 5.69
C GLU A 240 0.87 33.36 6.85
N GLU A 241 -0.33 32.81 6.61
CA GLU A 241 -1.22 32.29 7.66
C GLU A 241 -0.59 31.11 8.41
N GLU A 242 0.15 30.23 7.75
CA GLU A 242 0.90 29.14 8.40
C GLU A 242 2.07 29.69 9.24
N ARG A 243 2.67 30.83 8.85
CA ARG A 243 3.69 31.55 9.64
C ARG A 243 3.09 32.38 10.77
N GLU A 244 1.91 32.97 10.60
CA GLU A 244 1.21 33.78 11.60
C GLU A 244 0.52 32.90 12.64
N THR A 245 -0.14 31.82 12.24
CA THR A 245 -0.68 30.81 13.17
C THR A 245 0.44 30.23 14.03
N ARG A 246 1.64 30.04 13.46
CA ARG A 246 2.84 29.61 14.20
C ARG A 246 3.33 30.65 15.20
N ARG A 247 3.21 31.95 14.90
CA ARG A 247 3.57 33.07 15.79
C ARG A 247 2.51 33.39 16.85
N GLU A 248 1.22 33.16 16.56
CA GLU A 248 0.12 33.37 17.52
C GLU A 248 0.07 32.27 18.59
N ILE A 249 0.40 31.02 18.21
CA ILE A 249 0.60 29.93 19.17
C ILE A 249 1.80 30.22 20.09
N GLU A 250 2.81 30.93 19.58
CA GLU A 250 4.01 31.34 20.32
C GLU A 250 3.73 32.44 21.38
N ASN A 251 2.63 33.20 21.24
CA ASN A 251 2.37 34.41 22.02
C ASN A 251 1.13 34.36 22.94
N SER A 252 0.32 33.30 22.95
CA SER A 252 -0.89 33.23 23.78
C SER A 252 -0.64 32.50 25.12
N PRO A 253 -0.81 33.16 26.28
CA PRO A 253 -0.66 32.53 27.58
C PRO A 253 -1.97 31.86 28.00
N LEU A 254 -2.09 30.54 27.87
CA LEU A 254 -3.13 29.79 28.60
C LEU A 254 -2.72 28.35 28.91
N GLU A 255 -2.75 28.09 30.21
CA GLU A 255 -2.31 26.90 30.93
C GLU A 255 -2.96 25.61 30.41
N ILE A 256 -2.11 24.65 30.03
CA ILE A 256 -2.47 23.23 30.10
C ILE A 256 -1.52 22.60 31.11
N THR A 257 -2.14 22.09 32.16
CA THR A 257 -1.53 21.54 33.37
C THR A 257 -0.56 20.40 33.04
N GLN A 258 0.58 20.46 33.72
CA GLN A 258 1.82 19.72 33.52
C GLN A 258 1.69 18.19 33.65
N GLY A 259 2.37 17.49 32.73
CA GLY A 259 2.78 16.10 32.83
C GLY A 259 4.04 15.89 31.96
N GLU A 260 5.19 16.28 32.50
CA GLU A 260 6.58 15.87 32.17
C GLU A 260 7.12 15.82 30.72
N GLU A 261 6.42 16.26 29.68
CA GLU A 261 7.00 16.34 28.30
C GLU A 261 7.60 17.73 27.95
N GLY A 262 7.55 18.70 28.87
CA GLY A 262 7.83 20.11 28.63
C GLY A 262 9.31 20.54 28.55
N LYS A 263 10.23 19.72 28.05
CA LYS A 263 11.65 20.12 27.89
C LYS A 263 12.25 19.98 26.49
N GLU A 264 11.55 19.45 25.50
CA GLU A 264 12.13 19.25 24.16
C GLU A 264 11.57 20.17 23.07
N ALA A 265 10.58 21.03 23.37
CA ALA A 265 9.88 21.82 22.35
C ALA A 265 10.60 23.10 21.88
N GLU A 266 11.92 23.20 22.08
CA GLU A 266 12.76 24.29 21.56
C GLU A 266 14.06 23.77 20.89
N GLU A 267 14.14 22.49 20.53
CA GLU A 267 15.19 22.02 19.62
C GLU A 267 14.72 22.17 18.17
N GLY A 268 15.44 23.00 17.40
CA GLY A 268 15.19 23.22 15.98
C GLY A 268 15.04 21.90 15.22
N ILE A 269 14.07 21.82 14.31
CA ILE A 269 13.78 20.61 13.53
C ILE A 269 15.11 20.12 12.92
N PRO A 270 15.60 18.93 13.29
CA PRO A 270 16.90 18.44 12.85
C PRO A 270 16.91 18.34 11.33
N SER A 271 18.05 18.65 10.72
CA SER A 271 18.21 18.53 9.27
C SER A 271 18.03 17.06 8.85
N PHE A 272 17.57 16.82 7.61
CA PHE A 272 17.41 15.47 7.08
C PHE A 272 18.68 14.61 7.26
N LYS A 273 19.85 15.22 7.10
CA LYS A 273 21.15 14.56 7.28
C LYS A 273 21.39 14.15 8.74
N GLU A 274 21.01 14.98 9.70
CA GLU A 274 21.11 14.66 11.13
C GLU A 274 20.14 13.55 11.53
N CYS A 275 18.92 13.55 10.98
CA CYS A 275 17.97 12.46 11.20
C CYS A 275 18.48 11.12 10.66
N VAL A 276 18.97 11.09 9.42
CA VAL A 276 19.45 9.85 8.79
C VAL A 276 20.71 9.31 9.49
N LEU A 277 21.57 10.19 10.01
CA LEU A 277 22.78 9.81 10.74
C LEU A 277 22.53 9.54 12.23
N SER A 278 21.30 9.68 12.72
CA SER A 278 20.95 9.43 14.11
C SER A 278 21.01 7.94 14.46
N LYS A 279 21.54 7.62 15.65
CA LYS A 279 21.56 6.26 16.19
C LYS A 279 20.14 5.68 16.32
N LEU A 280 19.16 6.52 16.64
CA LEU A 280 17.75 6.10 16.75
C LEU A 280 17.20 5.69 15.38
N TYR A 281 17.50 6.46 14.34
CA TYR A 281 17.10 6.12 12.97
C TYR A 281 17.72 4.79 12.53
N PHE A 282 19.03 4.60 12.73
CA PHE A 282 19.69 3.33 12.40
C PHE A 282 19.14 2.14 13.20
N GLY A 283 18.90 2.31 14.50
CA GLY A 283 18.30 1.29 15.35
C GLY A 283 16.90 0.90 14.86
N GLN A 284 16.06 1.89 14.55
CA GLN A 284 14.71 1.67 14.04
C GLN A 284 14.73 1.02 12.65
N LEU A 285 15.62 1.47 11.76
CA LEU A 285 15.79 0.92 10.42
C LEU A 285 16.21 -0.55 10.47
N LEU A 286 17.17 -0.89 11.33
CA LEU A 286 17.62 -2.26 11.52
C LEU A 286 16.49 -3.14 12.08
N TRP A 287 15.79 -2.66 13.10
CA TRP A 287 14.65 -3.35 13.71
C TRP A 287 13.55 -3.63 12.69
N LEU A 288 13.12 -2.61 11.95
CA LEU A 288 12.11 -2.74 10.90
C LEU A 288 12.57 -3.69 9.79
N SER A 289 13.84 -3.63 9.40
CA SER A 289 14.40 -4.52 8.36
C SER A 289 14.33 -5.99 8.80
N ILE A 290 14.66 -6.29 10.06
CA ILE A 290 14.59 -7.66 10.60
C ILE A 290 13.14 -8.16 10.65
N ILE A 291 12.20 -7.34 11.14
CA ILE A 291 10.78 -7.70 11.19
C ILE A 291 10.24 -7.94 9.78
N GLN A 292 10.52 -7.03 8.85
CA GLN A 292 10.01 -7.12 7.48
C GLN A 292 10.57 -8.36 6.76
N LEU A 293 11.87 -8.64 6.94
CA LEU A 293 12.50 -9.84 6.38
C LEU A 293 11.84 -11.10 6.93
N ARG A 294 11.63 -11.20 8.25
CA ARG A 294 10.93 -12.33 8.87
C ARG A 294 9.52 -12.49 8.32
N HIS A 295 8.78 -11.39 8.18
CA HIS A 295 7.42 -11.40 7.66
C HIS A 295 7.35 -11.87 6.20
N TYR A 296 8.25 -11.38 5.34
CA TYR A 296 8.31 -11.81 3.94
C TYR A 296 8.75 -13.26 3.78
N LEU A 297 9.73 -13.70 4.56
CA LEU A 297 10.11 -15.11 4.56
C LEU A 297 8.93 -15.99 4.94
N PHE A 298 8.17 -15.62 5.98
CA PHE A 298 6.97 -16.35 6.39
C PHE A 298 5.93 -16.44 5.27
N ILE A 299 5.56 -15.32 4.62
CA ILE A 299 4.56 -15.32 3.54
C ILE A 299 5.05 -16.09 2.31
N GLY A 300 6.31 -15.88 1.90
CA GLY A 300 6.88 -16.52 0.71
C GLY A 300 7.02 -18.03 0.86
N THR A 301 7.33 -18.51 2.07
CA THR A 301 7.55 -19.93 2.36
C THR A 301 6.34 -20.66 2.95
N LEU A 302 5.21 -19.95 3.17
CA LEU A 302 4.03 -20.52 3.81
C LEU A 302 3.54 -21.77 3.07
N ASN A 303 3.42 -21.70 1.74
CA ASN A 303 2.93 -22.80 0.93
C ASN A 303 3.87 -24.02 0.94
N PRO A 304 5.19 -23.88 0.67
CA PRO A 304 6.14 -24.98 0.84
C PRO A 304 6.11 -25.60 2.25
N MET A 305 6.00 -24.76 3.28
CA MET A 305 5.97 -25.22 4.67
C MET A 305 4.70 -26.02 5.00
N LEU A 306 3.53 -25.56 4.53
CA LEU A 306 2.27 -26.29 4.66
C LEU A 306 2.34 -27.66 3.98
N VAL A 307 2.84 -27.72 2.75
CA VAL A 307 2.97 -28.99 2.02
C VAL A 307 3.92 -29.97 2.71
N HIS A 308 5.01 -29.47 3.31
CA HIS A 308 5.93 -30.31 4.08
C HIS A 308 5.27 -30.83 5.37
N LEU A 309 4.49 -30.00 6.06
CA LEU A 309 3.76 -30.39 7.28
C LEU A 309 2.61 -31.37 7.02
N THR A 310 1.97 -31.31 5.85
CA THR A 310 0.90 -32.25 5.47
C THR A 310 1.43 -33.53 4.81
N ALA A 311 2.75 -33.78 4.86
CA ALA A 311 3.40 -34.94 4.24
C ALA A 311 3.05 -35.12 2.74
N GLY A 312 2.79 -34.02 2.03
CA GLY A 312 2.43 -34.03 0.61
C GLY A 312 0.94 -34.24 0.31
N ASP A 313 0.05 -34.25 1.31
CA ASP A 313 -1.39 -34.31 1.04
C ASP A 313 -1.90 -32.95 0.54
N SER A 314 -2.01 -32.84 -0.79
CA SER A 314 -2.47 -31.65 -1.51
C SER A 314 -3.93 -31.27 -1.22
N GLN A 315 -4.75 -32.15 -0.62
CA GLN A 315 -6.15 -31.85 -0.30
C GLN A 315 -6.35 -31.04 0.98
N GLU A 316 -5.42 -31.09 1.94
CA GLU A 316 -5.52 -30.29 3.19
C GLU A 316 -4.87 -28.89 3.08
N VAL A 317 -4.17 -28.60 1.98
CA VAL A 317 -3.47 -27.32 1.75
C VAL A 317 -4.32 -26.35 0.91
N SER A 318 -5.52 -26.77 0.47
CA SER A 318 -6.50 -25.98 -0.28
C SER A 318 -7.41 -25.19 0.63
#